data_AF-A0A0D2WNR5-F1
#
_entry.id   AF-A0A0D2WNR5-F1
#
_cell.length_a   1.000
_cell.length_b   1.000
_cell.length_c   1.000
_cell.angle_alpha   90.00
_cell.angle_beta   90.00
_cell.angle_gamma   90.00
#
_symmetry.space_group_name_H-M   'P 1'
#
loop_
_entity.id
_entity.type
_entity.pdbx_description
1 polymer ?
#
loop_
_entity_poly.entity_id
_entity_poly.type
_entity_poly.pdbx_seq_one_letter_code
_entity_poly.pdbx_strand_id
1 'polypeptide(L)' 'MVAGGIVILIFTIVFLVLGGAGFFFAPKGPNRGLVQTMSILTAFCMWIFWLCTFMSQMNPLIAPIIKTEDIAKN' A
#
# COMPACT_ATOMS: atom_id res chain seq x y z
N MET A 1 -3.27 16.21 10.25
CA MET A 1 -3.06 16.38 8.78
C MET A 1 -1.63 16.06 8.35
N VAL A 2 -0.59 16.64 8.97
CA VAL A 2 0.82 16.40 8.61
C VAL A 2 1.25 14.93 8.73
N ALA A 3 0.83 14.22 9.79
CA ALA A 3 1.20 12.82 10.01
C ALA A 3 0.71 11.87 8.88
N GLY A 4 -0.52 12.03 8.42
CA GLY A 4 -1.08 11.19 7.33
C GLY A 4 -0.37 11.40 5.99
N GLY A 5 -0.02 12.66 5.68
CA GLY A 5 0.73 12.98 4.46
C GLY A 5 2.12 12.35 4.41
N ILE A 6 2.81 12.30 5.55
CA ILE A 6 4.14 11.65 5.66
C ILE A 6 4.02 10.14 5.38
N VAL A 7 3.00 9.47 5.93
CA VAL A 7 2.77 8.04 5.70
C VAL A 7 2.53 7.74 4.22
N ILE A 8 1.68 8.55 3.56
CA ILE A 8 1.41 8.43 2.13
C ILE A 8 2.70 8.59 1.31
N LEU A 9 3.53 9.59 1.64
CA LEU A 9 4.79 9.84 0.93
C LEU A 9 5.74 8.64 1.04
N ILE A 10 5.94 8.11 2.25
CA ILE A 10 6.87 6.99 2.50
C ILE A 10 6.43 5.75 1.72
N PHE A 11 5.17 5.33 1.84
CA PHE A 11 4.69 4.14 1.14
C PHE A 11 4.68 4.32 -0.37
N THR A 12 4.39 5.52 -0.87
CA THR A 12 4.49 5.82 -2.31
C THR A 12 5.90 5.63 -2.82
N ILE A 13 6.92 6.13 -2.10
CA ILE A 13 8.32 5.92 -2.47
C ILE A 13 8.68 4.44 -2.43
N VAL A 14 8.28 3.70 -1.40
CA VAL A 14 8.56 2.27 -1.26
C VAL A 14 8.02 1.49 -2.47
N PHE A 15 6.75 1.68 -2.83
CA PHE A 15 6.16 0.96 -3.96
C PHE A 15 6.71 1.42 -5.32
N LEU A 16 7.08 2.70 -5.47
CA LEU A 16 7.80 3.19 -6.65
C LEU A 16 9.16 2.51 -6.82
N VAL A 17 9.92 2.39 -5.73
CA VAL A 17 11.23 1.72 -5.75
C VAL A 17 11.06 0.23 -6.07
N LEU A 18 10.07 -0.45 -5.49
CA LEU A 18 9.80 -1.86 -5.76
C LEU A 18 9.38 -2.10 -7.22
N GLY A 19 8.45 -1.30 -7.75
CA GLY A 19 8.03 -1.39 -9.15
C GLY A 19 9.16 -1.03 -10.13
N GLY A 20 9.93 0.03 -9.81
CA GLY A 20 11.09 0.44 -10.59
C GLY A 20 12.21 -0.60 -10.57
N ALA A 21 12.50 -1.20 -9.42
CA ALA A 21 13.46 -2.28 -9.31
C ALA A 21 13.06 -3.48 -10.18
N GLY A 22 11.79 -3.89 -10.15
CA GLY A 22 11.28 -4.94 -11.04
C GLY A 22 11.46 -4.61 -12.53
N PHE A 23 11.33 -3.33 -12.91
CA PHE A 23 11.55 -2.89 -14.28
C PHE A 23 13.02 -2.93 -14.72
N PHE A 24 13.93 -2.40 -13.89
CA PHE A 24 15.36 -2.30 -14.23
C PHE A 24 16.12 -3.62 -14.08
N PHE A 25 15.77 -4.43 -13.07
CA PHE A 25 16.44 -5.69 -12.76
C PHE A 25 15.81 -6.92 -13.44
N ALA A 26 14.80 -6.73 -14.31
CA ALA A 26 14.21 -7.82 -15.07
C ALA A 26 15.27 -8.57 -15.91
N PRO A 27 15.40 -9.91 -15.76
CA PRO A 27 16.42 -10.69 -16.45
C PRO A 27 16.27 -10.61 -17.96
N LYS A 28 17.40 -10.59 -18.67
CA LYS A 28 17.44 -10.53 -20.13
C LYS A 28 17.04 -11.89 -20.69
N GLY A 29 15.80 -12.00 -21.16
CA GLY A 29 15.26 -13.19 -21.81
C GLY A 29 14.06 -12.86 -22.69
N PRO A 30 13.49 -13.86 -23.40
CA PRO A 30 12.34 -13.67 -24.30
C PRO A 30 11.14 -13.03 -23.59
N ASN A 31 10.97 -13.33 -22.30
CA ASN A 31 9.84 -12.88 -21.48
C ASN A 31 10.15 -11.61 -20.67
N ARG A 32 11.21 -10.86 -21.01
CA ARG A 32 11.61 -9.66 -20.24
C ARG A 32 10.49 -8.62 -20.16
N GLY A 33 9.84 -8.35 -21.30
CA GLY A 33 8.73 -7.40 -21.36
C GLY A 33 7.58 -7.81 -20.44
N LEU A 34 7.22 -9.10 -20.43
CA LEU A 34 6.18 -9.64 -19.56
C LEU A 34 6.52 -9.47 -18.07
N VAL A 35 7.76 -9.78 -17.66
CA VAL A 35 8.21 -9.61 -16.27
C VAL A 35 8.15 -8.13 -15.86
N GLN A 36 8.55 -7.23 -16.75
CA GLN A 36 8.47 -5.78 -16.51
C GLN A 36 7.04 -5.30 -16.32
N THR A 37 6.10 -5.68 -17.20
CA THR A 37 4.69 -5.30 -17.06
C THR A 37 4.04 -5.90 -15.84
N MET A 38 4.29 -7.19 -15.55
CA MET A 38 3.77 -7.84 -14.34
C MET A 38 4.27 -7.13 -13.07
N SER A 39 5.57 -6.78 -13.02
CA SER A 39 6.15 -6.09 -11.86
C SER A 39 5.53 -4.71 -11.62
N ILE A 40 5.40 -3.89 -12.67
CA ILE A 40 4.80 -2.55 -12.58
C ILE A 40 3.32 -2.65 -12.19
N LEU A 41 2.57 -3.55 -12.83
CA LEU A 41 1.14 -3.73 -12.56
C LEU A 41 0.91 -4.17 -11.11
N THR A 42 1.68 -5.14 -10.62
CA THR A 42 1.59 -5.59 -9.23
C THR A 42 1.91 -4.47 -8.24
N ALA A 43 3.00 -3.73 -8.46
CA ALA A 43 3.38 -2.61 -7.58
C ALA A 43 2.28 -1.52 -7.54
N PHE A 44 1.69 -1.21 -8.70
CA PHE A 44 0.61 -0.24 -8.80
C PHE A 44 -0.68 -0.71 -8.09
N CYS A 45 -1.11 -1.95 -8.32
CA CYS A 45 -2.30 -2.51 -7.68
C CYS A 45 -2.15 -2.57 -6.15
N MET A 46 -0.98 -3.00 -5.65
CA MET A 46 -0.68 -3.03 -4.22
C MET A 46 -0.69 -1.62 -3.61
N TRP A 47 -0.13 -0.64 -4.30
CA TRP A 47 -0.13 0.75 -3.85
C TRP A 47 -1.55 1.33 -3.78
N ILE A 48 -2.39 1.14 -4.80
CA ILE A 48 -3.79 1.60 -4.77
C ILE A 48 -4.58 0.92 -3.66
N PHE A 49 -4.45 -0.40 -3.51
CA PHE A 49 -5.15 -1.14 -2.45
C PHE A 49 -4.80 -0.60 -1.06
N TRP A 50 -3.51 -0.39 -0.80
CA TRP A 50 -3.03 0.21 0.44
C TRP A 50 -3.56 1.64 0.62
N LEU A 51 -3.46 2.48 -0.41
CA LEU A 51 -3.88 3.87 -0.34
C LEU A 51 -5.38 3.99 -0.02
N CYS A 52 -6.22 3.20 -0.69
CA CYS A 52 -7.67 3.21 -0.45
C CYS A 52 -8.03 2.80 0.98
N THR A 53 -7.40 1.73 1.50
CA THR A 53 -7.65 1.25 2.88
C THR A 53 -7.11 2.20 3.95
N PHE A 54 -6.03 2.92 3.65
CA PHE A 54 -5.52 3.98 4.53
C PHE A 54 -6.45 5.21 4.51
N MET A 55 -6.87 5.65 3.33
CA MET A 55 -7.73 6.83 3.18
C MET A 55 -9.10 6.63 3.84
N SER A 56 -9.65 5.42 3.82
CA SER A 56 -10.94 5.12 4.47
C SER A 56 -10.91 5.35 5.99
N GLN A 57 -9.73 5.36 6.62
CA GLN A 57 -9.56 5.52 8.06
C GLN A 57 -9.20 6.95 8.48
N MET A 58 -8.88 7.86 7.56
CA MET A 58 -8.39 9.20 7.92
C MET A 58 -9.47 10.11 8.50
N ASN A 59 -10.74 9.90 8.16
CA ASN A 59 -11.89 10.63 8.71
C ASN A 59 -13.03 9.63 8.96
N PRO A 60 -12.92 8.78 10.01
CA PRO A 60 -13.87 7.72 10.24
C PRO A 60 -15.21 8.29 10.70
N LEU A 61 -16.29 7.91 10.02
CA LEU A 61 -17.67 8.28 10.40
C LEU A 61 -18.28 7.32 11.41
N ILE A 62 -17.72 6.11 11.51
CA ILE A 62 -18.20 5.04 12.37
C ILE A 62 -17.09 4.71 13.37
N ALA A 63 -17.43 4.77 14.65
CA ALA A 63 -16.56 4.37 15.74
C ALA A 63 -16.78 2.88 16.08
N PRO A 64 -15.76 2.17 16.61
CA PRO A 64 -15.94 0.81 17.11
C PRO A 64 -16.89 0.79 18.32
N ILE A 65 -17.82 -0.17 18.33
CA ILE A 65 -18.73 -0.41 19.47
C ILE A 65 -18.08 -1.45 20.37
N ILE A 66 -17.73 -1.05 21.60
CA ILE A 66 -17.07 -1.93 22.58
C ILE A 66 -18.07 -2.26 23.69
N LYS A 67 -18.19 -3.53 24.05
CA LYS A 67 -19.02 -3.96 25.18
C LYS A 67 -18.25 -3.76 26.48
N THR A 68 -18.95 -3.32 27.53
CA THR A 68 -18.36 -3.02 28.84
C THR A 68 -17.69 -4.23 29.49
N GLU A 69 -18.17 -5.44 29.19
CA GLU A 69 -17.59 -6.72 29.63
C GLU A 69 -16.18 -6.99 29.08
N ASP A 70 -15.85 -6.48 27.88
CA ASP A 70 -14.53 -6.64 27.26
C ASP A 70 -13.53 -5.61 27.80
N ILE A 71 -14.01 -4.45 28.27
CA ILE A 71 -13.20 -3.40 28.89
C ILE A 71 -12.78 -3.79 30.31
N ALA A 72 -13.68 -4.43 31.07
CA ALA A 72 -13.45 -4.79 32.47
C ALA A 72 -12.53 -6.02 32.67
N LYS A 73 -12.10 -6.68 31.58
CA LYS A 73 -11.26 -7.89 31.61
C LYS A 73 -9.75 -7.63 31.49
N ASN A 74 -9.34 -6.38 31.26
CA ASN A 74 -7.94 -5.93 31.24
C ASN A 74 -7.69 -4.97 32.40
#